data_AF-A0A9C7QCZ8-F1
#
_entry.id   AF-A0A9C7QCZ8-F1
#
_cell.length_a   1.000
_cell.length_b   1.000
_cell.length_c   1.000
_cell.angle_alpha   90.00
_cell.angle_beta   90.00
_cell.angle_gamma   90.00
#
_symmetry.space_group_name_H-M   'P 1'
#
loop_
_entity.id
_entity.type
_entity.pdbx_description
1 polymer ?
#
loop_
_entity_poly.entity_id
_entity_poly.type
_entity_poly.pdbx_seq_one_letter_code
_entity_poly.pdbx_strand_id
1 'polypeptide(L)' 'PPEFPVCVCGKKPMGRLLEKKPVTASAEELTANPRSRSAKLRVIEKIRNTPFED' A
#
# COMPACT_ATOMS: atom_id res chain seq x y z
N PRO A 1 -1.99 -0.69 -19.93
CA PRO A 1 -2.62 0.59 -20.37
C PRO A 1 -3.29 1.27 -19.17
N PRO A 2 -3.42 2.61 -19.12
CA PRO A 2 -4.30 3.27 -18.13
C PRO A 2 -5.77 2.80 -18.22
N GLU A 3 -6.15 2.22 -19.37
CA GLU A 3 -7.43 1.55 -19.64
C GLU A 3 -7.52 0.08 -19.12
N PHE A 4 -6.44 -0.47 -18.53
CA PHE A 4 -6.42 -1.83 -17.95
C PHE A 4 -7.31 -1.85 -16.70
N PRO A 5 -7.99 -2.96 -16.34
CA PRO A 5 -9.28 -2.93 -15.66
C PRO A 5 -9.30 -1.98 -14.46
N VAL A 6 -10.01 -0.88 -14.67
CA VAL A 6 -10.45 0.04 -13.61
C VAL A 6 -11.60 -0.61 -12.84
N CYS A 7 -11.69 -0.39 -11.53
CA CYS A 7 -12.80 -0.97 -10.75
C CYS A 7 -14.14 -0.41 -11.28
N VAL A 8 -14.94 -1.27 -11.90
CA VAL A 8 -16.32 -0.96 -12.33
C VAL A 8 -17.34 -1.14 -11.20
N CYS A 9 -16.86 -1.56 -10.03
CA CYS A 9 -17.65 -1.96 -8.87
C CYS A 9 -18.40 -0.81 -8.17
N GLY A 10 -18.14 0.46 -8.53
CA GLY A 10 -18.74 1.65 -7.91
C GLY A 10 -18.32 1.90 -6.45
N LYS A 11 -17.49 1.03 -5.85
CA LYS A 11 -17.04 1.15 -4.47
C LYS A 11 -16.09 2.33 -4.31
N LYS A 12 -16.31 3.14 -3.28
CA LYS A 12 -15.39 4.21 -2.90
C LYS A 12 -14.19 3.62 -2.13
N PRO A 13 -12.98 4.17 -2.30
CA PRO A 13 -11.80 3.72 -1.57
C PRO A 13 -12.00 3.90 -0.06
N MET A 14 -11.66 2.87 0.71
CA MET A 14 -11.76 2.89 2.19
C MET A 14 -10.47 3.37 2.87
N GLY A 15 -9.38 3.48 2.10
CA GLY A 15 -8.10 3.90 2.62
C GLY A 15 -7.30 4.68 1.58
N ARG A 16 -6.38 5.50 2.08
CA ARG A 16 -5.41 6.26 1.29
C ARG A 16 -4.04 5.62 1.46
N LEU A 17 -3.36 5.33 0.35
CA LEU A 17 -1.96 4.93 0.38
C LEU A 17 -1.10 6.12 0.82
N LEU A 18 -0.26 5.93 1.84
CA LEU A 18 0.71 6.94 2.24
C LEU A 18 1.88 7.01 1.25
N GLU A 19 2.33 5.85 0.76
CA GLU A 19 3.35 5.75 -0.28
C GLU A 19 2.86 4.90 -1.46
N LYS A 20 3.16 5.36 -2.69
CA LYS A 20 2.81 4.63 -3.92
C LYS A 20 3.72 3.42 -4.16
N LYS A 21 4.99 3.52 -3.75
CA LYS A 21 5.97 2.43 -3.79
C LYS A 21 6.10 1.84 -2.39
N PRO A 22 6.38 0.53 -2.24
CA PRO A 22 6.65 -0.02 -0.92
C PRO A 22 7.95 0.52 -0.35
N VAL A 23 7.99 0.71 0.97
CA VAL A 23 9.24 0.96 1.69
C VAL A 23 10.04 -0.35 1.73
N THR A 24 11.33 -0.25 1.44
CA THR A 24 12.25 -1.40 1.39
C THR A 24 13.32 -1.26 2.46
N ALA A 25 13.89 -2.40 2.89
CA ALA A 25 15.03 -2.44 3.79
C ALA A 25 16.19 -1.58 3.29
N SER A 26 16.92 -0.95 4.21
CA SER A 26 18.12 -0.16 3.91
C SER A 26 19.33 -1.07 3.60
N ALA A 27 20.41 -0.49 3.07
CA ALA A 27 21.63 -1.26 2.79
C ALA A 27 22.24 -1.87 4.07
N GLU A 28 22.20 -1.12 5.17
CA GLU A 28 22.67 -1.54 6.49
C GLU A 28 21.83 -2.73 7.00
N GLU A 29 20.50 -2.63 6.89
CA GLU A 29 19.58 -3.70 7.29
C GLU A 29 19.79 -4.96 6.45
N LEU A 30 20.01 -4.84 5.14
CA LEU A 30 20.27 -5.99 4.27
C LEU A 30 21.57 -6.71 4.61
N THR A 31 22.55 -5.98 5.15
CA THR A 31 23.83 -6.53 5.60
C THR A 31 23.66 -7.28 6.92
N ALA A 32 22.97 -6.67 7.89
CA ALA A 32 22.73 -7.26 9.21
C ALA A 32 21.65 -8.36 9.20
N ASN A 33 20.68 -8.28 8.30
CA ASN A 33 19.55 -9.19 8.15
C ASN A 33 19.24 -9.46 6.67
N PRO A 34 19.95 -10.42 6.04
CA PRO A 34 19.72 -10.78 4.63
C PRO A 34 18.29 -11.24 4.32
N ARG A 35 17.54 -11.75 5.31
CA ARG A 35 16.13 -12.15 5.15
C ARG A 35 15.21 -10.95 4.85
N SER A 36 15.60 -9.73 5.22
CA SER A 36 14.82 -8.52 4.91
C SER A 36 14.80 -8.16 3.43
N ARG A 37 15.63 -8.79 2.57
CA ARG A 37 15.70 -8.49 1.13
C ARG A 37 14.35 -8.61 0.41
N SER A 38 13.52 -9.56 0.82
CA SER A 38 12.19 -9.77 0.23
C SER A 38 11.10 -8.91 0.87
N ALA A 39 11.36 -8.24 1.99
CA ALA A 39 10.36 -7.44 2.69
C ALA A 39 9.95 -6.21 1.87
N LYS A 40 8.64 -5.92 1.87
CA LYS A 40 8.01 -4.76 1.23
C LYS A 40 6.94 -4.20 2.16
N LEU A 41 7.26 -3.13 2.88
CA LEU A 41 6.31 -2.47 3.77
C LEU A 41 5.37 -1.58 2.95
N ARG A 42 4.06 -1.73 3.17
CA ARG A 42 3.03 -0.86 2.61
C ARG A 42 2.16 -0.33 3.73
N VAL A 43 1.79 0.94 3.66
CA VAL A 43 0.99 1.61 4.68
C VAL A 43 -0.23 2.25 4.04
N ILE A 44 -1.38 2.02 4.66
CA ILE A 44 -2.67 2.61 4.28
C ILE A 44 -3.24 3.32 5.50
N GLU A 45 -3.70 4.55 5.30
CA GLU A 45 -4.49 5.30 6.27
C GLU A 45 -5.99 5.05 6.02
N LYS A 46 -6.74 4.72 7.07
CA LYS A 46 -8.20 4.57 6.98
C LYS A 46 -8.86 5.93 6.78
N ILE A 47 -9.73 6.04 5.79
CA ILE A 47 -10.53 7.25 5.56
C ILE A 47 -11.71 7.21 6.55
N ARG A 48 -11.78 8.16 7.49
CA ARG A 48 -12.81 8.18 8.54
C ARG A 48 -14.24 8.33 8.02
N ASN A 49 -14.44 9.02 6.90
CA ASN A 49 -15.80 9.31 6.41
C ASN A 49 -16.20 8.36 5.26
N THR A 50 -16.01 7.06 5.43
CA THR A 50 -16.43 6.10 4.41
C THR A 50 -17.95 5.88 4.45
N PRO A 51 -18.64 5.71 3.30
CA PRO A 51 -20.09 5.55 3.22
C PRO A 51 -20.65 4.24 3.81
N PHE A 52 -19.81 3.45 4.50
CA PHE A 52 -20.12 2.12 5.01
C PHE A 52 -19.85 2.03 6.52
N GLU A 53 -19.77 3.16 7.23
CA GLU A 53 -19.63 3.20 8.70
C GLU A 53 -20.98 3.26 9.44
N ASP A 54 -22.09 2.99 8.75
CA ASP A 54 -23.41 2.70 9.36
C ASP A 54 -23.65 1.18 9.42
#